data_AF-A0A1H3F7J2-F1
#
_entry.id   AF-A0A1H3F7J2-F1
#
_cell.length_a   1.000
_cell.length_b   1.000
_cell.length_c   1.000
_cell.angle_alpha   90.00
_cell.angle_beta   90.00
_cell.angle_gamma   90.00
#
_symmetry.space_group_name_H-M   'P 1'
#
loop_
_entity.id
_entity.type
_entity.pdbx_description
1 polymer ?
#
loop_
_entity_poly.entity_id
_entity_poly.type
_entity_poly.pdbx_seq_one_letter_code
_entity_poly.pdbx_strand_id
1 'polypeptide(L)' 'MHFFQVDHVYEIERHIAVRDYLKSHLKDVQEYGELKVHLAKRFPKDIEGYSAGKDAFVKDLERRALLWWRERIQ' A
#
# COMPACT_ATOMS: atom_id res chain seq x y z
N MET A 1 10.81 8.96 1.50
CA MET A 1 10.98 9.16 0.04
C MET A 1 11.65 7.91 -0.48
N HIS A 2 11.10 7.25 -1.50
CA HIS A 2 11.70 6.05 -2.10
C HIS A 2 12.42 6.45 -3.40
N PHE A 3 13.66 6.00 -3.57
CA PHE A 3 14.45 6.21 -4.78
C PHE A 3 14.73 4.85 -5.39
N PHE A 4 14.51 4.73 -6.71
CA PHE A 4 14.71 3.49 -7.45
C PHE A 4 15.59 3.74 -8.66
N GLN A 5 16.39 2.75 -9.03
CA GLN A 5 17.04 2.72 -10.33
C GLN A 5 15.96 2.50 -11.42
N VAL A 6 16.16 3.08 -12.60
CA VAL A 6 15.14 3.07 -13.68
C VAL A 6 14.78 1.66 -14.15
N ASP A 7 15.67 0.69 -14.00
CA ASP A 7 15.47 -0.72 -14.35
C ASP A 7 14.82 -1.55 -13.23
N HIS A 8 14.58 -0.98 -12.04
CA HIS A 8 13.77 -1.60 -10.99
C HIS A 8 12.28 -1.43 -11.28
N VAL A 9 11.87 -1.86 -12.48
CA VAL A 9 10.53 -1.64 -13.04
C VAL A 9 9.44 -2.14 -12.10
N TYR A 10 9.61 -3.33 -11.52
CA TYR A 10 8.62 -3.90 -10.60
C TYR A 10 8.38 -3.02 -9.37
N GLU A 11 9.44 -2.52 -8.72
CA GLU A 11 9.29 -1.66 -7.54
C GLU A 11 8.64 -0.32 -7.90
N ILE A 12 9.01 0.24 -9.04
CA ILE A 12 8.41 1.48 -9.55
C ILE A 12 6.91 1.28 -9.81
N GLU A 13 6.54 0.23 -10.56
CA GLU A 13 5.16 -0.13 -10.87
C GLU A 13 4.35 -0.35 -9.59
N ARG A 14 4.88 -1.12 -8.62
CA ARG A 14 4.21 -1.43 -7.36
C ARG A 14 3.77 -0.17 -6.61
N HIS A 15 4.66 0.82 -6.51
CA HIS A 15 4.36 2.07 -5.81
C HIS A 15 3.37 2.95 -6.57
N ILE A 16 3.52 3.03 -7.90
CA ILE A 16 2.58 3.79 -8.75
C ILE A 16 1.19 3.15 -8.69
N ALA A 17 1.12 1.83 -8.79
CA ALA A 17 -0.11 1.05 -8.75
C ALA A 17 -0.88 1.27 -7.45
N VAL A 18 -0.26 1.12 -6.27
CA VAL A 18 -0.93 1.35 -4.97
C VAL A 18 -1.49 2.77 -4.88
N ARG A 19 -0.71 3.77 -5.30
CA ARG A 19 -1.14 5.17 -5.28
C ARG A 19 -2.42 5.38 -6.10
N ASP A 20 -2.43 4.88 -7.35
CA ASP A 20 -3.54 5.11 -8.27
C ASP A 20 -4.75 4.23 -7.97
N TYR A 21 -4.51 3.02 -7.45
CA TYR A 21 -5.53 2.11 -6.97
C TYR A 21 -6.30 2.74 -5.82
N LEU A 22 -5.61 3.23 -4.78
CA LEU A 22 -6.27 3.86 -3.63
C LEU A 22 -7.06 5.11 -4.05
N LYS A 23 -6.58 5.90 -5.01
CA LYS A 23 -7.38 7.04 -5.52
C LYS A 23 -8.71 6.63 -6.18
N SER A 24 -8.79 5.40 -6.69
CA SER A 24 -9.94 4.89 -7.44
C SER A 24 -10.84 3.94 -6.62
N HIS A 25 -10.39 3.48 -5.44
CA HIS A 25 -11.09 2.52 -4.59
C HIS A 25 -11.31 3.08 -3.19
N LEU A 26 -12.37 3.89 -3.05
CA LEU A 26 -12.74 4.57 -1.79
C LEU A 26 -12.87 3.61 -0.60
N LYS A 27 -13.40 2.41 -0.82
CA LYS A 27 -13.56 1.40 0.24
C LYS A 27 -12.20 0.97 0.83
N ASP A 28 -11.23 0.68 -0.03
CA ASP A 28 -9.88 0.30 0.40
C ASP A 28 -9.13 1.44 1.10
N VAL A 29 -9.38 2.70 0.69
CA VAL A 29 -8.84 3.88 1.39
C VAL A 29 -9.37 3.97 2.81
N GLN A 30 -10.68 3.78 2.98
CA GLN A 30 -11.33 3.83 4.29
C GLN A 30 -10.79 2.72 5.18
N GLU A 31 -10.78 1.48 4.71
CA GLU A 31 -10.29 0.32 5.46
C GLU A 31 -8.81 0.47 5.85
N TYR A 32 -7.95 0.90 4.91
CA TYR A 32 -6.54 1.12 5.21
C TYR A 32 -6.34 2.29 6.18
N GLY A 33 -7.16 3.35 6.06
CA GLY A 33 -7.15 4.49 6.96
C GLY A 33 -7.49 4.10 8.40
N GLU A 34 -8.59 3.37 8.57
CA GLU A 34 -9.06 2.86 9.86
C GLU A 34 -8.04 1.93 10.51
N LEU A 35 -7.46 1.01 9.73
CA LEU A 35 -6.38 0.14 10.20
C LEU A 35 -5.19 0.96 10.74
N LYS A 36 -4.74 1.98 10.00
CA LYS A 36 -3.63 2.84 10.45
C LYS A 36 -3.97 3.60 11.74
N VAL A 37 -5.19 4.10 11.88
CA VAL A 37 -5.64 4.79 13.11
C VAL A 37 -5.68 3.81 14.28
N HIS A 38 -6.21 2.60 14.09
CA HIS A 38 -6.23 1.56 15.11
C HIS A 38 -4.81 1.19 15.56
N LEU A 39 -3.90 0.94 14.61
CA LEU A 39 -2.52 0.56 14.92
C LEU A 39 -1.74 1.69 15.60
N ALA A 40 -1.95 2.95 15.19
CA ALA A 40 -1.32 4.09 15.85
C ALA A 40 -1.75 4.24 17.32
N LYS A 41 -3.02 3.94 17.64
CA LYS A 41 -3.52 3.90 19.02
C LYS A 41 -2.95 2.72 19.80
N ARG A 42 -2.82 1.56 19.16
CA ARG A 42 -2.32 0.32 19.79
C ARG A 42 -0.80 0.35 20.03
N PHE A 43 -0.04 0.96 19.14
CA PHE A 43 1.41 0.98 19.13
C PHE A 43 1.97 2.42 19.08
N PRO A 44 1.67 3.29 20.07
CA PRO A 44 1.99 4.72 20.00
C PRO A 44 3.49 5.06 20.02
N LYS A 45 4.33 4.14 20.49
CA LYS A 45 5.80 4.28 20.55
C LYS A 45 6.53 3.09 19.91
N ASP A 46 5.79 2.18 19.29
CA ASP A 46 6.31 0.93 18.73
C ASP A 46 6.09 0.94 17.22
N ILE A 47 7.09 1.44 16.49
CA ILE A 47 7.05 1.52 15.04
C ILE A 47 7.10 0.13 14.38
N GLU A 48 7.73 -0.84 15.04
CA GLU A 48 7.83 -2.21 14.54
C GLU A 48 6.48 -2.90 14.65
N GLY A 49 5.82 -2.82 15.81
CA GLY A 49 4.45 -3.32 16.02
C GLY A 49 3.43 -2.66 15.09
N TYR A 50 3.54 -1.34 14.88
CA TYR A 50 2.72 -0.63 13.90
C TYR A 50 2.93 -1.14 12.46
N SER A 51 4.19 -1.36 12.07
CA SER A 51 4.54 -1.81 10.72
C SER A 51 4.14 -3.27 10.48
N ALA A 52 4.43 -4.15 11.43
CA ALA A 52 4.02 -5.54 11.42
C ALA A 52 2.49 -5.68 11.39
N GLY A 53 1.78 -4.85 12.15
CA GLY A 53 0.31 -4.89 12.24
C GLY A 53 -0.41 -4.56 10.93
N LYS A 54 0.24 -3.88 9.97
CA LYS A 54 -0.32 -3.61 8.64
C LYS A 54 0.33 -4.41 7.50
N ASP A 55 1.35 -5.22 7.77
CA ASP A 55 2.15 -5.88 6.74
C ASP A 55 1.31 -6.78 5.81
N ALA A 56 0.48 -7.65 6.39
CA ALA A 56 -0.38 -8.55 5.61
C ALA A 56 -1.38 -7.77 4.74
N PHE A 57 -1.97 -6.70 5.29
CA PHE A 57 -2.90 -5.84 4.55
C PHE A 57 -2.20 -5.14 3.39
N VAL A 58 -1.02 -4.57 3.63
CA VAL A 58 -0.25 -3.84 2.61
C VAL A 58 0.17 -4.77 1.48
N LYS A 59 0.61 -6.00 1.78
CA LYS A 59 0.97 -6.99 0.76
C LYS A 59 -0.21 -7.39 -0.13
N ASP A 60 -1.39 -7.60 0.44
CA ASP A 60 -2.59 -7.89 -0.35
C ASP A 60 -3.02 -6.67 -1.19
N LEU A 61 -3.01 -5.48 -0.59
CA LEU A 61 -3.31 -4.23 -1.31
C LEU A 61 -2.38 -4.04 -2.51
N GLU A 62 -1.07 -4.25 -2.34
CA GLU A 62 -0.07 -4.16 -3.40
C GLU A 62 -0.34 -5.14 -4.54
N ARG A 63 -0.66 -6.39 -4.21
CA ARG A 63 -1.03 -7.41 -5.19
C ARG A 63 -2.27 -7.00 -5.99
N ARG A 64 -3.34 -6.58 -5.32
CA ARG A 64 -4.57 -6.12 -5.98
C ARG A 64 -4.35 -4.88 -6.84
N ALA A 65 -3.59 -3.92 -6.32
CA ALA A 65 -3.26 -2.70 -7.03
C ALA A 65 -2.44 -2.97 -8.31
N LEU A 66 -1.44 -3.84 -8.24
CA LEU A 66 -0.63 -4.22 -9.39
C LEU A 66 -1.45 -4.91 -10.48
N LEU A 67 -2.34 -5.83 -10.10
CA LEU A 67 -3.23 -6.50 -11.06
C LEU A 67 -4.13 -5.49 -11.77
N TRP A 68 -4.83 -4.65 -10.99
CA TRP A 68 -5.71 -3.60 -11.51
C TRP A 68 -4.98 -2.59 -12.40
N TRP A 69 -3.75 -2.21 -12.04
CA TRP A 69 -2.97 -1.23 -12.80
C TRP A 69 -2.52 -1.79 -14.16
N ARG A 70 -2.12 -3.07 -14.19
CA ARG A 70 -1.70 -3.74 -15.43
C ARG A 70 -2.87 -3.98 -16.39
N GLU A 71 -4.06 -4.26 -15.89
CA GLU A 71 -5.28 -4.37 -16.70
C GLU A 71 -5.66 -3.05 -17.40
N ARG A 72 -5.18 -1.91 -16.91
CA ARG A 72 -5.49 -0.58 -17.47
C ARG A 72 -4.48 -0.09 -18.52
N ILE A 73 -3.33 -0.74 -18.64
CA ILE A 73 -2.24 -0.35 -19.57
C ILE A 73 -2.15 -1.31 -20.77
N GLN A 74 -2.88 -2.42 -20.71
CA GLN A 74 -3.19 -3.25 -21.88
C GLN A 74 -4.32 -2.62 -22.70
#